data_AF-A0A948FTQ5-F1
#
_entry.id   AF-A0A948FTQ5-F1
#
_cell.length_a   1.000
_cell.length_b   1.000
_cell.length_c   1.000
_cell.angle_alpha   90.00
_cell.angle_beta   90.00
_cell.angle_gamma   90.00
#
_symmetry.space_group_name_H-M   'P 1'
#
loop_
_entity.id
_entity.type
_entity.pdbx_description
1 polymer ?
#
loop_
_entity_poly.entity_id
_entity_poly.type
_entity_poly.pdbx_seq_one_letter_code
_entity_poly.pdbx_strand_id
1 'polypeptide(L)'
;MEFDDKDFTGRYLDEVLPSERVEAILALYRRCVETSLPVHITGPSGRKDWLVMNRLLLPCASDGRTVDRIILGLYPENPDRQESRTGLLGE
;
A
#
# COMPACT_ATOMS: atom_id res chain seq x y z
N MET A 1 -12.94 -8.25 8.10
CA MET A 1 -13.32 -7.65 6.79
C MET A 1 -13.41 -8.81 5.82
N GLU A 2 -14.54 -9.03 5.15
CA GLU A 2 -14.71 -10.18 4.26
C GLU A 2 -14.10 -9.86 2.89
N PHE A 3 -13.15 -10.68 2.45
CA PHE A 3 -12.54 -10.59 1.13
C PHE A 3 -13.51 -11.25 0.15
N ASP A 4 -13.96 -10.54 -0.88
CA ASP A 4 -15.07 -11.04 -1.71
C ASP A 4 -14.64 -11.96 -2.87
N ASP A 5 -13.33 -12.22 -3.01
CA ASP A 5 -12.68 -13.08 -4.01
C ASP A 5 -13.18 -12.87 -5.45
N LYS A 6 -13.69 -11.66 -5.76
CA LYS A 6 -14.14 -11.29 -7.11
C LYS A 6 -12.99 -10.81 -7.97
N ASP A 7 -13.14 -11.06 -9.27
CA ASP A 7 -12.29 -10.46 -10.29
C ASP A 7 -12.76 -9.04 -10.62
N PHE A 8 -11.87 -8.07 -10.42
CA PHE A 8 -12.09 -6.66 -10.74
C PHE A 8 -11.19 -6.16 -11.86
N THR A 9 -10.59 -7.06 -12.63
CA THR A 9 -9.73 -6.71 -13.76
C THR A 9 -10.47 -5.82 -14.75
N GLY A 10 -9.84 -4.71 -15.13
CA GLY A 10 -10.40 -3.73 -16.08
C GLY A 10 -11.48 -2.81 -15.50
N ARG A 11 -11.73 -2.86 -14.19
CA ARG A 11 -12.70 -1.99 -13.50
C ARG A 11 -12.00 -0.89 -12.72
N TYR A 12 -12.65 0.27 -12.61
CA TYR A 12 -12.19 1.35 -11.75
C TYR A 12 -12.70 1.18 -10.30
N LEU A 13 -12.00 1.77 -9.34
CA LEU A 13 -12.32 1.62 -7.90
C LEU A 13 -13.72 2.11 -7.57
N ASP A 14 -14.15 3.23 -8.16
CA ASP A 14 -15.45 3.85 -7.98
C ASP A 14 -16.61 3.07 -8.62
N GLU A 15 -16.32 2.13 -9.51
CA GLU A 15 -17.33 1.22 -10.07
C GLU A 15 -17.60 0.00 -9.18
N VAL A 16 -16.71 -0.30 -8.23
CA VAL A 16 -16.73 -1.58 -7.48
C VAL A 16 -16.68 -1.41 -5.96
N LEU A 17 -16.32 -0.23 -5.47
CA LEU A 17 -16.27 0.09 -4.05
C LEU A 17 -17.21 1.26 -3.71
N PRO A 18 -17.78 1.27 -2.48
CA PRO A 18 -18.44 2.45 -1.94
C PRO A 18 -17.52 3.67 -1.92
N SER A 19 -18.09 4.86 -2.15
CA SER A 19 -17.35 6.13 -2.27
C SER A 19 -16.44 6.41 -1.06
N GLU A 20 -16.87 6.09 0.16
CA GLU A 20 -16.05 6.30 1.35
C GLU A 20 -14.76 5.48 1.34
N ARG A 21 -14.80 4.27 0.76
CA ARG A 21 -13.63 3.40 0.64
C ARG A 21 -12.70 3.87 -0.47
N VAL A 22 -13.28 4.31 -1.59
CA VAL A 22 -12.51 4.91 -2.70
C VAL A 22 -11.71 6.10 -2.18
N GLU A 23 -12.36 7.01 -1.45
CA GLU A 23 -11.71 8.20 -0.90
C GLU A 23 -10.61 7.85 0.11
N ALA A 24 -10.83 6.89 1.00
CA ALA A 24 -9.81 6.43 1.93
C ALA A 24 -8.57 5.83 1.22
N ILE A 25 -8.78 5.08 0.13
CA ILE A 25 -7.68 4.53 -0.68
C ILE A 25 -6.95 5.67 -1.40
N LEU A 26 -7.67 6.53 -2.10
CA LEU A 26 -7.11 7.59 -2.93
C LEU A 26 -6.40 8.67 -2.11
N ALA A 27 -6.80 8.92 -0.86
CA ALA A 27 -6.15 9.91 0.01
C ALA A 27 -4.63 9.67 0.15
N LEU A 28 -4.20 8.40 0.18
CA LEU A 28 -2.78 8.04 0.28
C LEU A 28 -2.01 8.37 -1.01
N TYR A 29 -2.63 8.12 -2.16
CA TYR A 29 -2.04 8.43 -3.46
C TYR A 29 -1.97 9.94 -3.67
N ARG A 30 -3.05 10.67 -3.33
CA ARG A 30 -3.08 12.14 -3.39
C ARG A 30 -1.98 12.74 -2.54
N ARG A 31 -1.81 12.28 -1.29
CA ARG A 31 -0.71 12.72 -0.43
C ARG A 31 0.67 12.48 -1.06
N CYS A 32 0.90 11.32 -1.68
CA CYS A 32 2.17 11.00 -2.34
C CYS A 32 2.45 11.93 -3.54
N VAL A 33 1.43 12.20 -4.37
CA VAL A 33 1.53 13.14 -5.50
C VAL A 33 1.77 14.57 -5.02
N GLU A 34 0.93 15.07 -4.10
CA GLU A 34 0.96 16.46 -3.61
C GLU A 34 2.28 16.81 -2.93
N THR A 35 2.83 15.87 -2.16
CA THR A 35 4.09 16.09 -1.44
C THR A 35 5.32 15.74 -2.25
N SER A 36 5.18 14.95 -3.32
CA SER A 36 6.30 14.34 -4.05
C SER A 36 7.27 13.56 -3.13
N LEU A 37 6.76 13.04 -2.01
CA LEU A 37 7.51 12.24 -1.05
C LEU A 37 6.98 10.80 -0.98
N PRO A 38 7.85 9.82 -0.65
CA PRO A 38 7.41 8.46 -0.33
C PRO A 38 6.36 8.44 0.79
N VAL A 39 5.33 7.60 0.63
CA VAL A 39 4.32 7.36 1.67
C VAL A 39 4.35 5.88 2.04
N HIS A 40 4.61 5.60 3.32
CA HIS A 40 4.52 4.26 3.89
C HIS A 40 3.37 4.21 4.88
N ILE A 41 2.53 3.18 4.76
CA ILE A 41 1.50 2.87 5.74
C ILE A 41 1.45 1.37 6.00
N THR A 42 0.93 1.04 7.18
CA THR A 42 0.70 -0.32 7.63
C THR A 42 -0.78 -0.46 7.99
N GLY A 43 -1.41 -1.55 7.60
CA GLY A 43 -2.83 -1.78 7.86
C GLY A 43 -3.26 -3.23 7.65
N PRO A 44 -4.52 -3.56 7.96
CA PRO A 44 -5.03 -4.90 7.81
C PRO A 44 -5.04 -5.33 6.33
N SER A 45 -4.72 -6.60 6.06
CA SER A 45 -4.73 -7.16 4.69
C SER A 45 -6.13 -7.29 4.09
N GLY A 46 -7.18 -7.29 4.92
CA GLY A 46 -8.56 -7.55 4.52
C GLY A 46 -8.86 -9.02 4.19
N ARG A 47 -7.86 -9.91 4.12
CA ARG A 47 -8.04 -11.37 3.93
C ARG A 47 -8.05 -12.15 5.23
N LYS A 48 -7.12 -11.84 6.12
CA LYS A 48 -6.96 -12.51 7.41
C LYS A 48 -6.70 -11.46 8.46
N ASP A 49 -7.42 -11.53 9.58
CA ASP A 49 -7.36 -10.49 10.63
C ASP A 49 -5.98 -10.40 11.29
N TRP A 50 -5.20 -11.49 11.26
CA TRP A 50 -3.82 -11.53 11.75
C TRP A 50 -2.79 -11.04 10.74
N LEU A 51 -3.15 -10.90 9.45
CA LEU A 51 -2.22 -10.53 8.41
C LEU A 51 -2.20 -9.02 8.23
N VAL A 52 -1.07 -8.41 8.60
CA VAL A 52 -0.77 -7.01 8.38
C VAL A 52 -0.08 -6.83 7.03
N MET A 53 -0.48 -5.80 6.29
CA MET A 53 0.05 -5.46 4.98
C MET A 53 0.73 -4.09 5.05
N ASN A 54 1.97 -4.03 4.56
CA ASN A 54 2.65 -2.78 4.31
C ASN A 54 2.35 -2.30 2.90
N ARG A 55 2.15 -0.99 2.77
CA ARG A 55 2.03 -0.31 1.48
C ARG A 55 3.07 0.79 1.42
N LEU A 56 3.94 0.74 0.41
CA LEU A 56 4.94 1.75 0.13
C LEU A 56 4.64 2.38 -1.23
N LEU A 57 4.27 3.66 -1.25
CA LEU A 57 4.06 4.44 -2.46
C LEU A 57 5.33 5.26 -2.72
N LEU A 58 5.91 5.10 -3.90
CA LEU A 58 7.09 5.84 -4.35
C LEU A 58 6.71 6.76 -5.52
N PRO A 59 6.85 8.09 -5.37
CA PRO A 59 6.56 9.01 -6.45
C PRO A 59 7.64 8.92 -7.53
N CYS A 60 7.22 8.88 -8.79
CA CYS A 60 8.10 8.86 -9.95
C CYS A 60 7.73 10.01 -10.89
N ALA A 61 8.75 10.70 -11.41
CA ALA A 61 8.61 11.79 -12.36
C ALA A 61 9.53 11.54 -13.55
N SER A 62 8.97 11.53 -14.75
CA SER A 62 9.75 11.40 -16.00
C SER A 62 10.54 12.66 -16.32
N ASP A 63 10.05 13.82 -15.87
CA ASP A 63 10.63 15.14 -16.09
C ASP A 63 11.41 15.68 -14.88
N GLY A 64 11.47 14.90 -13.80
CA GLY A 64 12.11 15.27 -12.54
C GLY A 64 11.37 16.35 -11.72
N ARG A 65 10.13 16.70 -12.09
CA ARG A 65 9.36 17.78 -11.46
C ARG A 65 7.95 17.39 -11.07
N THR A 66 7.21 16.73 -11.95
CA THR A 66 5.81 16.38 -11.73
C THR A 66 5.67 14.87 -11.61
N VAL A 67 5.05 14.42 -10.52
CA VAL A 67 4.74 13.00 -10.32
C VAL A 67 3.74 12.57 -11.39
N ASP A 68 4.18 11.72 -12.32
CA ASP A 68 3.34 11.15 -13.37
C ASP A 68 3.02 9.67 -13.12
N ARG A 69 3.76 9.04 -12.21
CA ARG A 69 3.64 7.61 -11.88
C ARG A 69 3.87 7.39 -10.40
N ILE A 70 3.24 6.36 -9.85
CA ILE A 70 3.51 5.86 -8.51
C ILE A 70 3.87 4.38 -8.63
N ILE A 71 5.00 3.99 -8.06
CA ILE A 71 5.31 2.58 -7.83
C ILE A 71 4.74 2.21 -6.46
N LEU A 72 3.92 1.16 -6.43
CA LEU A 72 3.33 0.62 -5.21
C LEU A 72 4.00 -0.70 -4.82
N GLY A 73 4.66 -0.72 -3.68
CA GLY A 73 5.05 -1.94 -2.99
C GLY A 73 3.95 -2.41 -2.05
N LEU A 74 3.45 -3.64 -2.25
CA LEU A 74 2.55 -4.33 -1.33
C LEU A 74 3.26 -5.56 -0.80
N TYR A 75 3.51 -5.60 0.50
CA TYR A 75 4.19 -6.74 1.11
C TYR A 75 3.62 -7.04 2.51
N PRO A 76 3.37 -8.32 2.83
CA PRO A 76 2.91 -8.69 4.15
C PRO A 76 4.01 -8.39 5.17
N GLU A 77 3.60 -7.93 6.34
CA GLU A 77 4.47 -7.98 7.50
C GLU A 77 4.61 -9.45 7.92
N ASN A 78 5.84 -9.96 7.94
CA ASN A 78 6.10 -11.30 8.44
C ASN A 78 6.65 -11.18 9.87
N PRO A 79 5.84 -11.46 10.91
CA PRO A 79 6.28 -11.35 12.30
C PRO A 79 7.48 -12.26 12.60
N ASP A 80 7.53 -13.47 12.04
CA ASP A 80 8.59 -14.46 12.28
C ASP A 80 9.94 -14.08 11.64
N ARG A 81 9.96 -13.09 10.73
CA ARG A 81 11.19 -12.62 10.06
C ARG A 81 11.92 -11.49 10.79
N GLN A 82 11.29 -10.84 11.78
CA GLN A 82 11.96 -9.76 12.53
C GLN A 82 12.96 -10.30 13.55
N GLU A 83 12.67 -11.43 14.21
CA GLU A 83 13.57 -12.01 15.23
C GLU A 83 14.94 -12.43 14.66
N SER A 84 14.99 -12.86 13.40
CA SER A 84 16.25 -13.32 12.77
C SER A 84 17.21 -12.19 12.38
N ARG A 85 16.79 -10.92 12.33
CA ARG A 85 17.69 -9.79 11.97
C ARG A 85 18.34 -9.12 13.17
N THR A 86 17.77 -9.24 14.37
CA THR A 86 18.35 -8.66 15.59
C THR A 86 19.38 -9.60 16.24
N GLY A 87 19.39 -10.88 15.88
CA GLY A 87 20.37 -11.88 16.36
C GLY A 87 21.72 -11.92 15.61
N LEU A 88 21.93 -11.08 14.59
CA LEU A 88 23.15 -11.08 13.74
C LEU A 88 24.10 -9.90 14.01
N LEU A 89 23.86 -9.10 15.06
CA LEU A 89 24.74 -8.02 15.51
C LEU A 89 25.35 -8.25 16.89
N GLY A 90 25.27 -9.47 17.41
CA GLY A 90 25.95 -9.87 18.63
C GLY A 90 26.82 -11.10 18.38
N GLU A 91 28.09 -10.85 18.02
CA GLU A 91 29.34 -11.52 18.44
C GLU A 91 30.48 -11.16 17.49
#